data_AF-A0A522MW48-F1
#
_entry.id   AF-A0A522MW48-F1
#
_cell.length_a   1.000
_cell.length_b   1.000
_cell.length_c   1.000
_cell.angle_alpha   90.00
_cell.angle_beta   90.00
_cell.angle_gamma   90.00
#
_symmetry.space_group_name_H-M   'P 1'
#
loop_
_entity.id
_entity.type
_entity.pdbx_description
1 polymer ?
#
loop_
_entity_poly.entity_id
_entity_poly.type
_entity_poly.pdbx_seq_one_letter_code
_entity_poly.pdbx_strand_id
1 'polypeptide(L)'
;MKIVVGLGNPGSRYAGTRHNVGWMVVDRLADRAGWSGGRERDAAKVVWGRYGGLDLTLVKPLTFMNDSGVAVRKALARGRTPLEDLLVVCDDFALPFGRLRLREAGSAGGHNGLRSIIGELGGQKFARLRVGIGAPEPAAIDHVLSRFTADEQAALPQVVEAAADAVEVWAREGPARAANRWNTWRLEGEAGEGDEGSSMESKATSGPGSSVGAQSVSGSTSGSGLTAGSGSGPEAGPAPADGIVRTKTGWRKLLGGDR
;
A
#
# COMPACT_ATOMS: atom_id res chain seq x y z
N MET A 1 14.69 11.28 2.14
CA MET A 1 13.40 11.53 2.84
C MET A 1 12.52 10.35 2.52
N LYS A 2 11.94 9.71 3.54
CA LYS A 2 11.15 8.50 3.33
C LYS A 2 9.70 8.85 3.02
N ILE A 3 9.10 8.11 2.09
CA ILE A 3 7.69 8.26 1.71
C ILE A 3 6.91 7.03 2.16
N VAL A 4 5.86 7.27 2.94
CA VAL A 4 4.89 6.25 3.36
C VAL A 4 3.59 6.52 2.63
N VAL A 5 3.14 5.55 1.83
CA VAL A 5 1.87 5.60 1.10
C VAL A 5 0.87 4.68 1.78
N GLY A 6 -0.26 5.21 2.21
CA GLY A 6 -1.41 4.43 2.66
C GLY A 6 -2.39 4.25 1.52
N LEU A 7 -2.69 3.00 1.14
CA LEU A 7 -3.71 2.74 0.12
C LEU A 7 -5.13 2.78 0.72
N GLY A 8 -6.06 3.24 -0.10
CA GLY A 8 -7.48 3.38 0.24
C GLY A 8 -8.24 4.10 -0.87
N ASN A 9 -9.56 4.07 -0.80
CA ASN A 9 -10.45 4.78 -1.72
C ASN A 9 -10.98 6.09 -1.09
N PRO A 10 -11.08 7.18 -1.88
CA PRO A 10 -11.65 8.45 -1.44
C PRO A 10 -13.18 8.42 -1.39
N GLY A 11 -13.75 9.20 -0.47
CA GLY A 11 -15.19 9.36 -0.28
C GLY A 11 -15.71 8.69 0.98
N SER A 12 -16.77 9.28 1.57
CA SER A 12 -17.33 8.86 2.86
C SER A 12 -17.82 7.40 2.87
N ARG A 13 -18.27 6.87 1.72
CA ARG A 13 -18.72 5.48 1.60
C ARG A 13 -17.63 4.44 1.89
N TYR A 14 -16.36 4.78 1.68
CA TYR A 14 -15.22 3.90 1.95
C TYR A 14 -14.57 4.18 3.32
N ALA A 15 -15.02 5.21 4.04
CA ALA A 15 -14.51 5.49 5.36
C ALA A 15 -14.87 4.34 6.32
N GLY A 16 -13.86 3.69 6.88
CA GLY A 16 -14.04 2.55 7.78
C GLY A 16 -14.14 1.18 7.08
N THR A 17 -13.89 1.09 5.77
CA THR A 17 -13.83 -0.21 5.09
C THR A 17 -12.46 -0.87 5.25
N ARG A 18 -12.41 -2.19 5.10
CA ARG A 18 -11.16 -2.97 5.16
C ARG A 18 -10.09 -2.45 4.19
N HIS A 19 -10.51 -2.06 2.98
CA HIS A 19 -9.62 -1.53 1.94
C HIS A 19 -8.98 -0.17 2.27
N ASN A 20 -9.48 0.52 3.29
CA ASN A 20 -8.98 1.81 3.73
C ASN A 20 -8.03 1.69 4.94
N VAL A 21 -7.64 0.48 5.35
CA VAL A 21 -6.72 0.28 6.49
C VAL A 21 -5.37 0.99 6.27
N GLY A 22 -4.89 1.07 5.02
CA GLY A 22 -3.67 1.82 4.71
C GLY A 22 -3.79 3.31 5.03
N TRP A 23 -4.96 3.92 4.77
CA TRP A 23 -5.24 5.30 5.18
C TRP A 23 -5.31 5.43 6.70
N MET A 24 -5.91 4.47 7.40
CA MET A 24 -6.01 4.49 8.87
C MET A 24 -4.62 4.49 9.52
N VAL A 25 -3.69 3.69 8.99
CA VAL A 25 -2.29 3.67 9.47
C VAL A 25 -1.59 5.01 9.20
N VAL A 26 -1.78 5.60 8.02
CA VAL A 26 -1.22 6.92 7.71
C VAL A 26 -1.80 8.01 8.60
N ASP A 27 -3.11 7.99 8.84
CA ASP A 27 -3.78 8.95 9.71
C ASP A 27 -3.26 8.81 11.14
N ARG A 28 -3.07 7.57 11.62
CA ARG A 28 -2.48 7.34 12.94
C ARG A 28 -1.06 7.90 13.07
N LEU A 29 -0.22 7.72 12.06
CA LEU A 29 1.14 8.28 12.05
C LEU A 29 1.12 9.82 12.07
N ALA A 30 0.22 10.44 11.30
CA ALA A 30 0.06 11.88 11.29
C ALA A 30 -0.38 12.39 12.68
N ASP A 31 -1.34 11.72 13.31
CA ASP A 31 -1.83 12.05 14.64
C ASP A 31 -0.73 11.95 15.71
N ARG A 32 0.07 10.87 15.70
CA ARG A 32 1.23 10.70 16.61
C ARG A 32 2.26 11.82 16.45
N ALA A 33 2.45 12.29 15.22
CA ALA A 33 3.38 13.36 14.92
C ALA A 33 2.81 14.76 15.19
N GLY A 34 1.53 14.89 15.58
CA GLY A 34 0.85 16.17 15.74
C GLY A 34 0.65 16.90 14.40
N TRP A 35 0.64 16.18 13.29
CA TRP A 35 0.53 16.75 11.95
C TRP A 35 -0.93 16.83 11.51
N SER A 36 -1.36 18.04 11.15
CA SER A 36 -2.70 18.30 10.62
C SER A 36 -2.64 19.09 9.32
N GLY A 37 -3.76 19.19 8.61
CA GLY A 37 -3.86 20.08 7.44
C GLY A 37 -3.06 19.63 6.22
N GLY A 38 -2.99 18.32 5.95
CA GLY A 38 -2.36 17.78 4.75
C GLY A 38 -2.84 18.47 3.46
N ARG A 39 -1.92 18.75 2.54
CA ARG A 39 -2.18 19.47 1.29
C ARG A 39 -2.56 18.50 0.19
N GLU A 40 -3.58 18.84 -0.59
CA GLU A 40 -3.90 18.10 -1.80
C GLU A 40 -2.92 18.47 -2.91
N ARG A 41 -2.18 17.49 -3.41
CA ARG A 41 -1.17 17.62 -4.47
C ARG A 41 -1.15 16.35 -5.30
N ASP A 42 -1.07 16.48 -6.62
CA ASP A 42 -0.85 15.35 -7.53
C ASP A 42 -1.84 14.18 -7.38
N ALA A 43 -3.12 14.49 -7.12
CA ALA A 43 -4.16 13.51 -6.81
C ALA A 43 -3.86 12.68 -5.54
N ALA A 44 -3.23 13.29 -4.54
CA ALA A 44 -3.03 12.73 -3.22
C ALA A 44 -3.19 13.80 -2.13
N LYS A 45 -3.56 13.39 -0.92
CA LYS A 45 -3.43 14.21 0.29
C LYS A 45 -2.09 13.90 0.92
N VAL A 46 -1.26 14.92 1.08
CA VAL A 46 0.14 14.79 1.52
C VAL A 46 0.37 15.62 2.76
N VAL A 47 1.00 15.02 3.77
CA VAL A 47 1.51 15.72 4.95
C VAL A 47 2.96 15.28 5.17
N TRP A 48 3.81 16.21 5.56
CA TRP A 48 5.24 15.93 5.73
C TRP A 48 5.79 16.72 6.90
N GLY A 49 6.87 16.21 7.48
CA GLY A 49 7.56 16.86 8.57
C GLY A 49 8.63 15.98 9.16
N ARG A 50 9.18 16.43 10.28
CA ARG A 50 10.15 15.68 11.08
C ARG A 50 9.46 15.07 12.28
N TYR A 51 9.57 13.75 12.44
CA TYR A 51 8.99 12.99 13.54
C TYR A 51 10.01 12.00 14.09
N GLY A 52 10.26 12.04 15.41
CA GLY A 52 11.28 11.17 16.04
C GLY A 52 12.68 11.31 15.44
N GLY A 53 13.01 12.48 14.88
CA GLY A 53 14.27 12.73 14.18
C GLY A 53 14.33 12.29 12.71
N LEU A 54 13.27 11.65 12.19
CA LEU A 54 13.14 11.16 10.81
C LEU A 54 12.35 12.15 9.95
N ASP A 55 12.81 12.39 8.71
CA ASP A 55 12.05 13.15 7.72
C ASP A 55 11.11 12.21 6.96
N LEU A 56 9.81 12.34 7.23
CA LEU A 56 8.76 11.51 6.63
C LEU A 56 7.80 12.37 5.82
N THR A 57 7.36 11.79 4.71
CA THR A 57 6.19 12.27 3.96
C THR A 57 5.15 11.17 3.95
N LEU A 58 3.96 11.48 4.43
CA LEU A 58 2.80 10.59 4.44
C LEU A 58 1.87 10.97 3.28
N VAL A 59 1.47 9.97 2.50
CA VAL A 59 0.72 10.14 1.26
C VAL A 59 -0.52 9.26 1.30
N LYS A 60 -1.69 9.86 1.07
CA LYS A 60 -2.94 9.17 0.80
C LYS A 60 -3.39 9.47 -0.63
N PRO A 61 -3.26 8.54 -1.59
CA PRO A 61 -3.77 8.73 -2.95
C PRO A 61 -5.26 9.09 -2.90
N LEU A 62 -5.68 10.14 -3.61
CA LEU A 62 -7.09 10.55 -3.76
C LEU A 62 -7.68 10.04 -5.09
N THR A 63 -7.03 9.04 -5.70
CA THR A 63 -7.53 8.27 -6.85
C THR A 63 -8.34 7.08 -6.35
N PHE A 64 -9.08 6.41 -7.23
CA PHE A 64 -9.56 5.07 -6.92
C PHE A 64 -8.37 4.10 -6.80
N MET A 65 -8.60 2.99 -6.10
CA MET A 65 -7.56 2.03 -5.76
C MET A 65 -6.77 1.56 -6.99
N ASN A 66 -7.46 1.24 -8.08
CA ASN A 66 -6.89 0.77 -9.35
C ASN A 66 -5.97 1.79 -10.04
N ASP A 67 -6.03 3.06 -9.65
CA ASP A 67 -5.24 4.15 -10.23
C ASP A 67 -4.24 4.76 -9.23
N SER A 68 -4.05 4.12 -8.06
CA SER A 68 -3.15 4.57 -7.00
C SER A 68 -1.72 4.81 -7.48
N GLY A 69 -1.24 4.03 -8.47
CA GLY A 69 0.10 4.17 -9.03
C GLY A 69 0.37 5.54 -9.62
N VAL A 70 -0.64 6.20 -10.21
CA VAL A 70 -0.51 7.53 -10.82
C VAL A 70 -0.13 8.57 -9.76
N ALA A 71 -0.80 8.51 -8.60
CA ALA A 71 -0.53 9.40 -7.47
C ALA A 71 0.84 9.11 -6.85
N VAL A 72 1.18 7.83 -6.65
CA VAL A 72 2.46 7.41 -6.07
C VAL A 72 3.65 7.83 -6.93
N ARG A 73 3.58 7.61 -8.25
CA ARG A 73 4.63 8.03 -9.18
C ARG A 73 4.90 9.54 -9.09
N LYS A 74 3.83 10.35 -9.06
CA LYS A 74 3.96 11.81 -8.95
C LYS A 74 4.54 12.23 -7.59
N ALA A 75 4.13 11.58 -6.50
CA ALA A 75 4.67 11.83 -5.16
C ALA A 75 6.19 11.54 -5.09
N LEU A 76 6.64 10.41 -5.64
CA LEU A 76 8.07 10.07 -5.73
C LEU A 76 8.85 11.08 -6.57
N ALA A 77 8.33 11.45 -7.74
CA ALA A 77 8.97 12.42 -8.63
C ALA A 77 9.14 13.80 -7.96
N ARG A 78 8.12 14.25 -7.22
CA ARG A 78 8.18 15.50 -6.44
C ARG A 78 9.19 15.42 -5.30
N GLY A 79 9.19 14.31 -4.56
CA GLY A 79 10.11 14.09 -3.44
C GLY A 79 11.55 13.77 -3.86
N ARG A 80 11.77 13.52 -5.17
CA ARG A 80 13.02 12.96 -5.71
C ARG A 80 13.46 11.72 -4.92
N THR A 81 12.48 10.91 -4.52
CA THR A 81 12.67 9.81 -3.58
C THR A 81 12.92 8.51 -4.34
N PRO A 82 14.01 7.78 -4.04
CA PRO A 82 14.27 6.48 -4.65
C PRO A 82 13.28 5.42 -4.14
N LEU A 83 13.09 4.32 -4.88
CA LEU A 83 12.13 3.27 -4.52
C LEU A 83 12.45 2.54 -3.21
N GLU A 84 13.72 2.52 -2.80
CA GLU A 84 14.18 1.97 -1.51
C GLU A 84 13.66 2.75 -0.30
N ASP A 85 13.34 4.04 -0.50
CA ASP A 85 12.77 4.94 0.50
C ASP A 85 11.23 5.02 0.42
N LEU A 86 10.60 4.14 -0.35
CA LEU A 86 9.15 3.98 -0.44
C LEU A 86 8.65 2.80 0.38
N LEU A 87 7.66 3.05 1.24
CA LEU A 87 6.84 2.02 1.88
C LEU A 87 5.37 2.19 1.47
N VAL A 88 4.76 1.11 0.99
CA VAL A 88 3.32 1.06 0.70
C VAL A 88 2.60 0.23 1.75
N VAL A 89 1.61 0.82 2.43
CA VAL A 89 0.74 0.16 3.40
C VAL A 89 -0.59 -0.20 2.72
N CYS A 90 -0.97 -1.47 2.76
CA CYS A 90 -2.20 -1.96 2.12
C CYS A 90 -2.83 -3.10 2.91
N ASP A 91 -4.11 -3.37 2.65
CA ASP A 91 -4.79 -4.56 3.15
C ASP A 91 -4.32 -5.84 2.44
N ASP A 92 -4.52 -6.97 3.10
CA ASP A 92 -4.34 -8.30 2.54
C ASP A 92 -5.35 -9.28 3.15
N PHE A 93 -6.28 -9.76 2.33
CA PHE A 93 -7.29 -10.73 2.74
C PHE A 93 -6.73 -12.16 2.88
N ALA A 94 -5.55 -12.45 2.31
CA ALA A 94 -4.91 -13.74 2.51
C ALA A 94 -4.25 -13.87 3.89
N LEU A 95 -4.19 -12.77 4.64
CA LEU A 95 -3.67 -12.75 6.01
C LEU A 95 -4.84 -12.68 7.01
N PRO A 96 -4.82 -13.48 8.08
CA PRO A 96 -5.78 -13.35 9.17
C PRO A 96 -5.83 -11.92 9.73
N PHE A 97 -6.99 -11.51 10.21
CA PHE A 97 -7.16 -10.20 10.82
C PHE A 97 -6.13 -9.99 11.95
N GLY A 98 -5.48 -8.83 11.98
CA GLY A 98 -4.46 -8.55 12.99
C GLY A 98 -3.10 -9.20 12.76
N ARG A 99 -2.83 -9.76 11.56
CA ARG A 99 -1.47 -10.13 11.14
C ARG A 99 -0.82 -9.04 10.32
N LEU A 100 0.48 -8.85 10.51
CA LEU A 100 1.29 -7.94 9.73
C LEU A 100 2.30 -8.70 8.89
N ARG A 101 2.52 -8.26 7.65
CA ARG A 101 3.56 -8.81 6.79
C ARG A 101 4.27 -7.72 6.02
N LEU A 102 5.49 -7.43 6.42
CA LEU A 102 6.41 -6.55 5.71
C LEU A 102 7.28 -7.35 4.74
N ARG A 103 7.43 -6.83 3.52
CA ARG A 103 8.29 -7.37 2.46
C ARG A 103 9.02 -6.24 1.74
N GLU A 104 10.28 -6.46 1.38
CA GLU A 104 11.10 -5.45 0.68
C GLU A 104 10.74 -5.34 -0.82
N ALA A 105 10.17 -6.41 -1.38
CA ALA A 105 9.71 -6.50 -2.75
C ALA A 105 8.64 -7.59 -2.89
N GLY A 106 7.97 -7.65 -4.05
CA GLY A 106 7.07 -8.74 -4.39
C GLY A 106 5.98 -8.36 -5.39
N SER A 107 5.13 -9.33 -5.73
CA SER A 107 4.01 -9.12 -6.64
C SER A 107 2.86 -8.35 -5.96
N ALA A 108 1.83 -8.03 -6.74
CA ALA A 108 0.60 -7.42 -6.23
C ALA A 108 -0.18 -8.37 -5.30
N GLY A 109 -0.07 -9.69 -5.48
CA GLY A 109 -0.83 -10.68 -4.70
C GLY A 109 -2.34 -10.40 -4.73
N GLY A 110 -2.90 -10.13 -5.91
CA GLY A 110 -4.33 -9.82 -6.07
C GLY A 110 -4.75 -8.38 -5.75
N HIS A 111 -3.92 -7.59 -5.05
CA HIS A 111 -4.29 -6.24 -4.63
C HIS A 111 -4.20 -5.21 -5.78
N ASN A 112 -5.33 -4.63 -6.18
CA ASN A 112 -5.43 -3.71 -7.33
C ASN A 112 -4.55 -2.47 -7.20
N GLY A 113 -4.42 -1.90 -6.00
CA GLY A 113 -3.55 -0.73 -5.78
C GLY A 113 -2.07 -1.05 -5.90
N LEU A 114 -1.65 -2.26 -5.50
CA LEU A 114 -0.26 -2.68 -5.69
C LEU A 114 0.00 -2.97 -7.17
N ARG A 115 -0.97 -3.57 -7.88
CA ARG A 115 -0.89 -3.78 -9.34
C ARG A 115 -0.71 -2.44 -10.06
N SER A 116 -1.50 -1.44 -9.70
CA SER A 116 -1.40 -0.07 -10.24
C SER A 116 -0.01 0.53 -10.03
N ILE A 117 0.50 0.48 -8.80
CA ILE A 117 1.83 1.02 -8.45
C ILE A 117 2.93 0.28 -9.22
N ILE A 118 2.89 -1.05 -9.27
CA ILE A 118 3.89 -1.83 -10.01
C ILE A 118 3.89 -1.46 -11.49
N GLY A 119 2.71 -1.29 -12.10
CA GLY A 119 2.59 -0.88 -13.51
C GLY A 119 3.16 0.51 -13.76
N GLU A 120 2.82 1.48 -12.90
CA GLU A 120 3.24 2.88 -13.03
C GLU A 120 4.72 3.12 -12.72
N LEU A 121 5.31 2.30 -11.84
CA LEU A 121 6.73 2.38 -11.46
C LEU A 121 7.63 1.45 -12.29
N GLY A 122 7.07 0.55 -13.08
CA GLY A 122 7.82 -0.40 -13.91
C GLY A 122 8.59 -1.47 -13.10
N GLY A 123 8.22 -1.70 -11.84
CA GLY A 123 8.99 -2.58 -10.97
C GLY A 123 8.33 -2.92 -9.64
N GLN A 124 8.88 -3.96 -9.01
CA GLN A 124 8.39 -4.51 -7.73
C GLN A 124 9.33 -4.24 -6.56
N LYS A 125 10.42 -3.49 -6.77
CA LYS A 125 11.50 -3.26 -5.80
C LYS A 125 11.19 -2.09 -4.87
N PHE A 126 10.11 -2.21 -4.11
CA PHE A 126 9.73 -1.25 -3.07
C PHE A 126 9.09 -2.00 -1.89
N ALA A 127 9.31 -1.46 -0.68
CA ALA A 127 8.82 -2.09 0.53
C ALA A 127 7.29 -1.97 0.62
N ARG A 128 6.66 -2.99 1.19
CA ARG A 128 5.23 -2.96 1.50
C ARG A 128 4.93 -3.60 2.85
N LEU A 129 4.03 -2.96 3.58
CA LEU A 129 3.44 -3.48 4.80
C LEU A 129 2.02 -3.90 4.48
N ARG A 130 1.77 -5.20 4.57
CA ARG A 130 0.44 -5.79 4.41
C ARG A 130 -0.21 -5.93 5.78
N VAL A 131 -1.43 -5.43 5.91
CA VAL A 131 -2.26 -5.54 7.11
C VAL A 131 -3.34 -6.57 6.84
N GLY A 132 -3.37 -7.63 7.64
CA GLY A 132 -4.34 -8.70 7.51
C GLY A 132 -5.74 -8.24 7.88
N ILE A 133 -6.69 -8.52 7.00
CA ILE A 133 -8.10 -8.14 7.13
C ILE A 133 -9.03 -9.36 7.16
N GLY A 134 -8.46 -10.57 7.31
CA GLY A 134 -9.19 -11.83 7.28
C GLY A 134 -9.57 -12.27 5.87
N ALA A 135 -9.72 -13.59 5.69
CA ALA A 135 -10.18 -14.15 4.42
C ALA A 135 -11.66 -13.82 4.19
N PRO A 136 -12.07 -13.60 2.93
CA PRO A 136 -13.46 -13.38 2.60
C PRO A 136 -14.26 -14.67 2.80
N GLU A 137 -15.49 -14.55 3.32
CA GLU A 137 -16.56 -15.46 2.93
C GLU A 137 -17.00 -15.09 1.49
N PRO A 138 -17.38 -16.06 0.63
CA PRO A 138 -16.91 -16.37 -0.74
C PRO A 138 -16.63 -15.27 -1.80
N ALA A 139 -16.79 -13.97 -1.53
CA ALA A 139 -16.53 -12.87 -2.47
C ALA A 139 -15.46 -11.88 -1.95
N ALA A 140 -14.25 -11.95 -2.53
CA ALA A 140 -13.10 -11.12 -2.13
C ALA A 140 -13.32 -9.60 -2.31
N ILE A 141 -14.08 -9.17 -3.33
CA ILE A 141 -14.33 -7.75 -3.60
C ILE A 141 -15.27 -7.15 -2.54
N ASP A 142 -16.35 -7.84 -2.22
CA ASP A 142 -17.33 -7.36 -1.24
C ASP A 142 -16.70 -7.32 0.16
N HIS A 143 -15.81 -8.28 0.45
CA HIS A 143 -15.06 -8.30 1.71
C HIS A 143 -14.20 -7.05 1.90
N VAL A 144 -13.36 -6.67 0.92
CA VAL A 144 -12.49 -5.49 1.08
C VAL A 144 -13.29 -4.18 1.15
N LEU A 145 -14.44 -4.11 0.48
CA LEU A 145 -15.31 -2.93 0.48
C LEU A 145 -16.27 -2.87 1.68
N SER A 146 -16.37 -3.94 2.47
CA SER A 146 -17.19 -3.97 3.68
C SER A 146 -16.45 -3.38 4.89
N ARG A 147 -17.22 -3.03 5.92
CA ARG A 147 -16.70 -2.57 7.22
C ARG A 147 -16.27 -3.74 8.08
N PHE A 148 -15.30 -3.50 8.95
CA PHE A 148 -14.90 -4.45 10.00
C PHE A 148 -16.11 -4.88 10.84
N THR A 149 -16.09 -6.13 11.33
CA THR A 149 -17.11 -6.60 12.29
C THR A 149 -17.00 -5.82 13.60
N ALA A 150 -17.97 -5.95 14.51
CA ALA A 150 -17.91 -5.26 15.80
C ALA A 150 -16.64 -5.63 16.60
N ASP A 151 -16.29 -6.92 16.63
CA ASP A 151 -15.12 -7.43 17.34
C ASP A 151 -13.82 -6.95 16.68
N GLU A 152 -13.73 -7.02 15.34
CA GLU A 152 -12.59 -6.49 14.60
C GLU A 152 -12.46 -4.97 14.80
N GLN A 153 -13.56 -4.24 14.80
CA GLN A 153 -13.57 -2.78 14.99
C GLN A 153 -13.08 -2.39 16.40
N ALA A 154 -13.35 -3.21 17.41
CA ALA A 154 -12.84 -3.03 18.78
C ALA A 154 -11.33 -3.29 18.86
N ALA A 155 -10.82 -4.27 18.10
CA ALA A 155 -9.40 -4.62 18.05
C ALA A 155 -8.58 -3.78 17.06
N LEU A 156 -9.22 -3.18 16.05
CA LEU A 156 -8.59 -2.44 14.96
C LEU A 156 -7.60 -1.35 15.43
N PRO A 157 -7.88 -0.56 16.49
CA PRO A 157 -6.92 0.41 16.99
C PRO A 157 -5.56 -0.23 17.31
N GLN A 158 -5.53 -1.40 17.96
CA GLN A 158 -4.27 -2.08 18.29
C GLN A 158 -3.51 -2.52 17.04
N VAL A 159 -4.21 -3.02 16.02
CA VAL A 159 -3.61 -3.40 14.73
C VAL A 159 -3.03 -2.18 14.02
N VAL A 160 -3.75 -1.05 14.03
CA VAL A 160 -3.30 0.21 13.44
C VAL A 160 -2.11 0.78 14.20
N GLU A 161 -2.07 0.70 15.54
CA GLU A 161 -0.89 1.06 16.34
C GLU A 161 0.34 0.23 15.96
N ALA A 162 0.19 -1.10 15.92
CA ALA A 162 1.27 -2.00 15.57
C ALA A 162 1.79 -1.77 14.14
N ALA A 163 0.89 -1.50 13.20
CA ALA A 163 1.27 -1.14 11.84
C ALA A 163 2.02 0.20 11.79
N ALA A 164 1.61 1.21 12.57
CA ALA A 164 2.33 2.47 12.69
C ALA A 164 3.73 2.27 13.28
N ASP A 165 3.87 1.46 14.33
CA ASP A 165 5.17 1.11 14.91
C ASP A 165 6.07 0.37 13.89
N ALA A 166 5.50 -0.52 13.07
CA ALA A 166 6.22 -1.19 12.00
C ALA A 166 6.76 -0.22 10.95
N VAL A 167 5.98 0.82 10.60
CA VAL A 167 6.42 1.90 9.71
C VAL A 167 7.57 2.70 10.33
N GLU A 168 7.50 3.01 11.63
CA GLU A 168 8.56 3.73 12.34
C GLU A 168 9.88 2.93 12.37
N VAL A 169 9.81 1.63 12.65
CA VAL A 169 10.98 0.73 12.61
C VAL A 169 11.53 0.64 11.19
N TRP A 170 10.69 0.51 10.16
CA TRP A 170 11.15 0.54 8.77
C TRP A 170 11.85 1.86 8.43
N ALA A 171 11.29 2.98 8.90
CA ALA A 171 11.84 4.29 8.63
C ALA A 171 13.21 4.48 9.30
N ARG A 172 13.42 3.93 10.49
CA ARG A 172 14.67 4.07 11.26
C ARG A 172 15.74 3.02 10.92
N GLU A 173 15.34 1.77 10.79
CA GLU A 173 16.24 0.60 10.76
C GLU A 173 16.21 -0.17 9.43
N GLY A 174 15.31 0.19 8.52
CA GLY A 174 15.18 -0.41 7.21
C GLY A 174 14.28 -1.66 7.16
N PRO A 175 14.01 -2.16 5.94
CA PRO A 175 12.98 -3.17 5.71
C PRO A 175 13.29 -4.54 6.33
N ALA A 176 14.53 -5.03 6.27
CA ALA A 176 14.90 -6.32 6.86
C ALA A 176 14.66 -6.37 8.37
N ARG A 177 15.06 -5.32 9.12
CA ARG A 177 14.86 -5.24 10.57
C ARG A 177 13.40 -5.14 10.94
N ALA A 178 12.66 -4.28 10.22
CA ALA A 178 11.22 -4.15 10.42
C ALA A 178 10.49 -5.48 10.13
N ALA A 179 10.83 -6.17 9.04
CA ALA A 179 10.25 -7.46 8.70
C ALA A 179 10.51 -8.53 9.77
N ASN A 180 11.74 -8.65 10.27
CA ASN A 180 12.09 -9.64 11.30
C ASN A 180 11.31 -9.40 12.60
N ARG A 181 11.06 -8.14 12.97
CA ARG A 181 10.35 -7.79 14.20
C ARG A 181 8.83 -7.91 14.07
N TRP A 182 8.26 -7.49 12.94
CA TRP A 182 6.81 -7.31 12.81
C TRP A 182 6.10 -8.43 12.06
N ASN A 183 6.81 -9.28 11.32
CA ASN A 183 6.19 -10.45 10.69
C ASN A 183 5.81 -11.55 11.70
N THR A 184 6.39 -11.53 12.91
CA THR A 184 6.05 -12.43 14.00
C THR A 184 4.98 -11.85 14.92
N TRP A 185 4.69 -10.55 14.80
CA TRP A 185 3.66 -9.88 15.59
C TRP A 185 2.26 -10.38 15.20
N ARG A 186 1.40 -10.52 16.20
CA ARG A 186 0.02 -10.98 16.09
C ARG A 186 -0.81 -10.22 17.12
N LEU A 187 -2.06 -9.92 16.79
CA LEU A 187 -3.02 -9.41 17.75
C LEU A 187 -3.25 -10.45 18.86
N GLU A 188 -3.14 -10.04 20.13
CA GLU A 188 -3.41 -10.90 21.28
C GLU A 188 -4.92 -11.19 21.37
N GLY A 189 -5.31 -12.48 21.44
CA GLY A 189 -6.72 -12.91 21.46
C GLY A 189 -7.09 -13.99 20.45
N GLU A 190 -6.17 -14.46 19.60
CA GLU A 190 -6.34 -15.70 18.85
C GLU A 190 -6.38 -16.88 19.84
N ALA A 191 -7.58 -17.31 20.26
CA ALA A 191 -7.77 -18.68 20.71
C ALA A 191 -7.39 -19.58 19.53
N GLY A 192 -6.25 -20.25 19.66
CA GLY A 192 -5.69 -21.05 18.59
C GLY A 192 -6.65 -22.15 18.13
N GLU A 193 -6.96 -22.16 16.84
CA GLU A 193 -7.16 -23.43 16.15
C GLU A 193 -5.78 -24.04 15.89
N GLY A 194 -5.64 -25.27 16.36
CA GLY A 194 -4.38 -25.91 16.68
C GLY A 194 -3.42 -26.10 15.50
N ASP A 195 -2.14 -25.83 15.78
CA ASP A 195 -1.04 -26.50 15.11
C ASP A 195 -0.89 -27.89 15.77
N GLU A 196 -1.75 -28.82 15.38
CA GLU A 196 -1.56 -30.24 15.67
C GLU A 196 -0.52 -30.81 14.69
N GLY A 197 0.63 -31.19 15.22
CA GLY A 197 1.42 -32.31 14.71
C GLY A 197 2.58 -31.99 13.77
N SER A 198 3.71 -31.53 14.32
CA SER A 198 5.01 -31.98 13.81
C SER A 198 5.61 -32.97 14.82
N SER A 199 5.07 -34.19 14.82
CA SER A 199 5.77 -35.34 15.37
C SER A 199 7.00 -35.62 14.51
N MET A 200 8.16 -35.49 15.16
CA MET A 200 9.44 -36.01 14.67
C MET A 200 9.29 -37.49 14.32
N GLU A 201 9.57 -37.85 13.08
CA GLU A 201 10.00 -39.21 12.78
C GLU A 201 11.20 -39.19 11.84
N SER A 202 12.33 -39.57 12.41
CA SER A 202 13.61 -39.79 11.77
C SER A 202 13.62 -41.12 11.02
N LYS A 203 13.99 -41.13 9.74
CA LYS A 203 14.66 -42.30 9.16
C LYS A 203 15.60 -41.90 8.02
N ALA A 204 16.88 -42.18 8.25
CA ALA A 204 17.95 -42.17 7.26
C ALA A 204 17.84 -43.39 6.33
N THR A 205 18.30 -43.25 5.07
CA THR A 205 19.18 -44.22 4.38
C THR A 205 19.64 -43.72 2.99
N SER A 206 20.98 -43.63 2.83
CA SER A 206 21.85 -44.03 1.69
C SER A 206 21.53 -43.70 0.21
N GLY A 207 22.50 -43.08 -0.49
CA GLY A 207 22.61 -42.96 -1.98
C GLY A 207 23.17 -44.22 -2.67
N PRO A 208 23.98 -44.18 -3.77
CA PRO A 208 24.34 -43.10 -4.72
C PRO A 208 24.31 -43.53 -6.23
N GLY A 209 24.69 -42.62 -7.17
CA GLY A 209 25.08 -42.91 -8.57
C GLY A 209 24.83 -41.72 -9.54
N SER A 210 25.82 -40.94 -9.98
CA SER A 210 26.63 -41.06 -11.24
C SER A 210 25.77 -41.31 -12.50
N SER A 211 25.84 -40.63 -13.65
CA SER A 211 27.00 -40.08 -14.38
C SER A 211 26.56 -39.41 -15.72
N VAL A 212 27.33 -38.40 -16.18
CA VAL A 212 27.68 -37.95 -17.57
C VAL A 212 26.63 -37.69 -18.68
N GLY A 213 26.86 -36.60 -19.44
CA GLY A 213 26.43 -36.45 -20.85
C GLY A 213 26.54 -35.02 -21.37
N ALA A 214 27.42 -34.77 -22.35
CA ALA A 214 27.81 -33.45 -22.88
C ALA A 214 27.26 -33.18 -24.30
N GLN A 215 27.53 -31.94 -24.79
CA GLN A 215 27.56 -31.44 -26.19
C GLN A 215 26.24 -30.83 -26.74
N SER A 216 26.17 -29.50 -27.00
CA SER A 216 26.56 -28.71 -28.21
C SER A 216 25.54 -28.91 -29.37
N VAL A 217 25.09 -27.96 -30.22
CA VAL A 217 25.62 -26.76 -30.88
C VAL A 217 24.48 -25.94 -31.56
N SER A 218 24.68 -24.61 -31.65
CA SER A 218 24.49 -23.69 -32.81
C SER A 218 23.14 -23.28 -33.45
N GLY A 219 23.09 -21.97 -33.82
CA GLY A 219 22.30 -21.34 -34.90
C GLY A 219 21.52 -20.08 -34.44
N SER A 220 21.97 -18.83 -34.60
CA SER A 220 21.88 -17.96 -35.80
C SER A 220 20.43 -17.82 -36.32
N THR A 221 19.76 -16.67 -36.53
CA THR A 221 20.18 -15.42 -37.21
C THR A 221 19.06 -14.33 -37.07
N SER A 222 19.47 -13.05 -36.98
CA SER A 222 18.88 -11.81 -37.56
C SER A 222 17.36 -11.55 -37.70
N GLY A 223 16.95 -10.31 -37.36
CA GLY A 223 15.75 -9.66 -37.91
C GLY A 223 15.47 -8.27 -37.31
N SER A 224 15.34 -7.25 -38.15
CA SER A 224 15.49 -5.80 -37.93
C SER A 224 14.19 -4.98 -38.05
N GLY A 225 14.19 -3.73 -37.54
CA GLY A 225 13.26 -2.61 -37.89
C GLY A 225 12.62 -1.92 -36.66
N LEU A 226 12.90 -0.66 -36.27
CA LEU A 226 12.48 0.66 -36.85
C LEU A 226 10.93 0.80 -36.90
N THR A 227 10.19 1.82 -36.44
CA THR A 227 10.39 3.25 -36.15
C THR A 227 9.25 3.88 -35.29
N ALA A 228 9.57 5.03 -34.68
CA ALA A 228 8.80 6.20 -34.16
C ALA A 228 7.26 6.37 -34.30
N GLY A 229 6.68 7.06 -33.29
CA GLY A 229 6.16 8.44 -33.50
C GLY A 229 4.72 8.82 -33.07
N SER A 230 4.63 9.88 -32.23
CA SER A 230 3.49 10.83 -32.00
C SER A 230 2.24 10.33 -31.25
N GLY A 231 1.59 11.05 -30.32
CA GLY A 231 1.69 12.44 -29.85
C GLY A 231 0.45 13.26 -30.25
N SER A 232 -0.57 13.35 -29.38
CA SER A 232 -1.64 14.38 -29.45
C SER A 232 -2.32 14.54 -28.07
N GLY A 233 -2.48 15.78 -27.62
CA GLY A 233 -2.88 16.17 -26.25
C GLY A 233 -4.39 16.18 -25.95
N PRO A 234 -4.78 16.60 -24.73
CA PRO A 234 -6.14 16.48 -24.24
C PRO A 234 -7.02 17.72 -24.49
N GLU A 235 -8.26 17.47 -24.91
CA GLU A 235 -9.35 18.43 -25.02
C GLU A 235 -9.93 18.76 -23.63
N ALA A 236 -10.33 20.03 -23.45
CA ALA A 236 -10.83 20.60 -22.21
C ALA A 236 -12.30 20.22 -21.95
N GLY A 237 -12.60 19.73 -20.74
CA GLY A 237 -13.97 19.46 -20.29
C GLY A 237 -14.71 20.72 -19.79
N PRO A 238 -16.06 20.72 -19.83
CA PRO A 238 -16.89 21.84 -19.38
C PRO A 238 -17.05 21.89 -17.85
N ALA A 239 -17.39 23.09 -17.37
CA ALA A 239 -17.50 23.50 -15.97
C ALA A 239 -18.63 22.80 -15.18
N PRO A 240 -18.49 22.66 -13.84
CA PRO A 240 -19.59 22.22 -12.99
C PRO A 240 -20.56 23.35 -12.66
N ALA A 241 -21.84 22.97 -12.64
CA ALA A 241 -22.98 23.74 -12.17
C ALA A 241 -23.03 23.84 -10.62
N ASP A 242 -23.76 24.86 -10.19
CA ASP A 242 -24.34 25.15 -8.87
C ASP A 242 -23.45 25.71 -7.74
N GLY A 243 -23.55 27.05 -7.60
CA GLY A 243 -23.55 27.73 -6.29
C GLY A 243 -22.22 28.24 -5.74
N ILE A 244 -21.11 28.13 -6.48
CA ILE A 244 -19.78 28.55 -6.02
C ILE A 244 -19.17 29.55 -6.98
N VAL A 245 -18.91 30.78 -6.50
CA VAL A 245 -18.28 31.84 -7.29
C VAL A 245 -16.83 32.03 -6.86
N ARG A 246 -15.93 32.22 -7.83
CA ARG A 246 -14.51 32.52 -7.61
C ARG A 246 -14.32 33.99 -7.31
N THR A 247 -13.72 34.32 -6.15
CA THR A 247 -13.29 35.68 -5.80
C THR A 247 -11.76 35.78 -5.82
N LYS A 248 -11.22 37.01 -5.79
CA LYS A 248 -9.75 37.25 -5.75
C LYS A 248 -9.06 36.58 -4.55
N THR A 249 -9.82 36.22 -3.51
CA THR A 249 -9.33 35.56 -2.28
C THR A 249 -9.74 34.09 -2.17
N GLY A 250 -10.31 33.49 -3.22
CA GLY A 250 -10.70 32.07 -3.26
C GLY A 250 -12.17 31.83 -3.56
N TRP A 251 -12.58 30.56 -3.50
CA TRP A 251 -13.93 30.10 -3.80
C TRP A 251 -14.85 30.30 -2.58
N ARG A 252 -16.01 30.92 -2.77
CA ARG A 252 -17.04 31.05 -1.73
C ARG A 252 -18.35 30.41 -2.18
N LYS A 253 -18.96 29.66 -1.26
CA LYS A 253 -20.33 29.13 -1.37
C LYS A 253 -21.31 30.29 -1.10
N LEU A 254 -22.29 30.51 -1.98
CA LEU A 254 -23.40 31.41 -1.68
C LEU A 254 -24.25 30.74 -0.60
N LEU A 255 -24.11 31.18 0.65
CA LEU A 255 -25.06 30.83 1.71
C LEU A 255 -26.27 31.75 1.52
N GLY A 256 -27.36 31.19 1.02
CA GLY A 256 -28.67 31.82 1.10
C GLY A 256 -29.03 31.98 2.58
N GLY A 257 -29.17 33.23 3.02
CA GLY A 257 -29.74 33.56 4.31
C GLY A 257 -31.25 33.72 4.18
N ASP A 258 -31.98 33.19 5.16
CA ASP A 258 -33.41 33.37 5.32
C ASP A 258 -33.80 34.86 5.30
N ARG A 259 -34.77 35.17 4.43
CA ARG A 259 -35.98 35.91 4.79
C ARG A 259 -37.11 35.56 3.83
#